data_AF-A0A165MSJ4-F1
#
_entry.id   AF-A0A165MSJ4-F1
#
_cell.length_a   1.000
_cell.length_b   1.000
_cell.length_c   1.000
_cell.angle_alpha   90.00
_cell.angle_beta   90.00
_cell.angle_gamma   90.00
#
_symmetry.space_group_name_H-M   'P 1'
#
loop_
_entity.id
_entity.type
_entity.pdbx_description
1 polymer ?
#
loop_
_entity_poly.entity_id
_entity_poly.type
_entity_poly.pdbx_seq_one_letter_code
_entity_poly.pdbx_strand_id
1 'polypeptide(L)'
;MSSLRDLGLSEYEARAYRSLLETGPTTAKELSRASDVPMGRIYDVLNSLETYNLVRSQTASRPKKYVAVEPDTALDRLLEDKKRELQEKVGQYEEIVDDLSSQLESADPVEEPFWTAAVGPNDSLDLLLERLAAADDEIIMVGSAPARQVDILSGTERIVDELEAALERGVEVSLLVRPDLFESLPEEANREYYERLFHYDNYSARASPNIRTTFELLDGVEVCIEVPHPLGREETFGVIDMKDSDFTADISQAFEEHWAEAKPVGPP
;
A
#
# COMPACT_ATOMS: atom_id res chain seq x y z
N MET A 1 -16.19 24.93 -4.66
CA MET A 1 -16.01 25.82 -3.50
C MET A 1 -16.13 24.96 -2.26
N SER A 2 -15.19 25.09 -1.33
CA SER A 2 -15.19 24.36 -0.05
C SER A 2 -16.35 24.80 0.84
N SER A 3 -16.88 23.87 1.63
CA SER A 3 -18.06 24.03 2.48
C SER A 3 -17.85 23.38 3.84
N LEU A 4 -18.50 23.90 4.88
CA LEU A 4 -18.54 23.25 6.20
C LEU A 4 -19.17 21.84 6.14
N ARG A 5 -19.94 21.56 5.08
CA ARG A 5 -20.50 20.24 4.80
C ARG A 5 -19.42 19.21 4.46
N ASP A 6 -18.33 19.65 3.83
CA ASP A 6 -17.20 18.79 3.50
C ASP A 6 -16.48 18.32 4.77
N LEU A 7 -16.65 19.06 5.87
CA LEU A 7 -16.13 18.74 7.21
C LEU A 7 -17.19 18.13 8.14
N GLY A 8 -18.29 17.60 7.59
CA GLY A 8 -19.25 16.78 8.35
C GLY A 8 -20.48 17.50 8.91
N LEU A 9 -20.61 18.82 8.72
CA LEU A 9 -21.86 19.50 9.09
C LEU A 9 -22.99 19.23 8.09
N SER A 10 -24.20 19.09 8.61
CA SER A 10 -25.42 19.16 7.79
C SER A 10 -25.65 20.57 7.26
N GLU A 11 -26.56 20.68 6.28
CA GLU A 11 -26.93 21.98 5.72
C GLU A 11 -27.52 22.94 6.77
N TYR A 12 -28.34 22.42 7.69
CA TYR A 12 -28.94 23.24 8.75
C TYR A 12 -27.91 23.70 9.78
N GLU A 13 -26.97 22.83 10.16
CA GLU A 13 -25.87 23.18 11.06
C GLU A 13 -24.96 24.24 10.44
N ALA A 14 -24.59 24.08 9.17
CA ALA A 14 -23.77 25.04 8.47
C ALA A 14 -24.44 26.42 8.37
N ARG A 15 -25.75 26.48 8.09
CA ARG A 15 -26.51 27.74 8.05
C ARG A 15 -26.62 28.38 9.43
N ALA A 16 -26.98 27.60 10.46
CA ALA A 16 -27.10 28.11 11.83
C ALA A 16 -25.77 28.64 12.36
N TYR A 17 -24.67 27.94 12.12
CA TYR A 17 -23.33 28.38 12.53
C TYR A 17 -22.92 29.70 11.84
N ARG A 18 -23.13 29.82 10.51
CA ARG A 18 -22.87 31.06 9.78
C ARG A 18 -23.71 32.23 10.30
N SER A 19 -25.01 32.02 10.52
CA SER A 19 -25.87 33.06 11.08
C SER A 19 -25.47 33.47 12.49
N LEU A 20 -24.93 32.56 13.31
CA LEU A 20 -24.39 32.90 14.63
C LEU A 20 -23.13 33.78 14.55
N LEU A 21 -22.26 33.57 13.56
CA LEU A 21 -21.10 34.42 13.32
C LEU A 21 -21.52 35.85 12.92
N GLU A 22 -22.59 35.99 12.14
CA GLU A 22 -23.08 37.29 11.67
C GLU A 22 -23.88 38.04 12.74
N THR A 23 -24.72 37.33 13.50
CA THR A 23 -25.67 37.95 14.44
C THR A 23 -25.11 38.09 15.86
N GLY A 24 -24.06 37.34 16.21
CA GLY A 24 -23.51 37.30 17.56
C GLY A 24 -24.46 36.61 18.57
N PRO A 25 -24.34 36.91 19.88
CA PRO A 25 -25.13 36.24 20.92
C PRO A 25 -26.64 36.42 20.78
N THR A 26 -27.34 35.35 20.41
CA THR A 26 -28.76 35.39 20.01
C THR A 26 -29.57 34.24 20.63
N THR A 27 -30.89 34.35 20.67
CA THR A 27 -31.75 33.25 21.15
C THR A 27 -32.06 32.25 20.05
N ALA A 28 -32.43 31.00 20.39
CA ALA A 28 -32.82 30.00 19.39
C ALA A 28 -33.95 30.46 18.46
N LYS A 29 -34.90 31.26 18.97
CA LYS A 29 -36.00 31.81 18.18
C LYS A 29 -35.52 32.85 17.16
N GLU A 30 -34.59 33.70 17.55
CA GLU A 30 -33.98 34.68 16.65
C GLU A 30 -33.08 34.00 15.62
N LEU A 31 -32.28 33.02 16.05
CA LEU A 31 -31.44 32.25 15.16
C LEU A 31 -32.23 31.47 14.09
N SER A 32 -33.34 30.84 14.48
CA SER A 32 -34.23 30.14 13.54
C SER A 32 -34.70 31.07 12.41
N ARG A 33 -35.00 32.33 12.72
CA ARG A 33 -35.40 33.34 11.73
C ARG A 33 -34.23 33.83 10.89
N ALA A 34 -33.04 34.00 11.47
CA ALA A 34 -31.87 34.51 10.78
C ALA A 34 -31.18 33.47 9.88
N SER A 35 -31.34 32.18 10.19
CA SER A 35 -30.68 31.06 9.49
C SER A 35 -31.59 30.27 8.53
N ASP A 36 -32.87 30.63 8.45
CA ASP A 36 -33.91 29.87 7.75
C ASP A 36 -33.99 28.39 8.18
N VAL A 37 -33.51 28.07 9.38
CA VAL A 37 -33.65 26.75 9.99
C VAL A 37 -35.01 26.70 10.72
N PRO A 38 -35.88 25.73 10.40
CA PRO A 38 -37.21 25.64 11.03
C PRO A 38 -37.14 25.57 12.55
N MET A 39 -38.08 26.24 13.23
CA MET A 39 -38.13 26.28 14.70
C MET A 39 -38.21 24.87 15.33
N GLY A 40 -38.85 23.91 14.64
CA GLY A 40 -38.91 22.52 15.09
C GLY A 40 -37.58 21.76 15.06
N ARG A 41 -36.54 22.31 14.41
CA ARG A 41 -35.21 21.69 14.25
C ARG A 41 -34.08 22.50 14.89
N ILE A 42 -34.33 23.75 15.27
CA ILE A 42 -33.25 24.65 15.72
C ILE A 42 -32.57 24.16 17.00
N TYR A 43 -33.30 23.56 17.92
CA TYR A 43 -32.72 23.02 19.15
C TYR A 43 -31.85 21.78 18.87
N ASP A 44 -32.29 20.89 17.98
CA ASP A 44 -31.49 19.74 17.55
C ASP A 44 -30.18 20.21 16.92
N VAL A 45 -30.26 21.20 16.01
CA VAL A 45 -29.10 21.80 15.35
C VAL A 45 -28.15 22.45 16.36
N LEU A 46 -28.68 23.22 17.32
CA LEU A 46 -27.87 23.84 18.36
C LEU A 46 -27.22 22.80 19.27
N ASN A 47 -27.91 21.71 19.60
CA ASN A 47 -27.35 20.61 20.37
C ASN A 47 -26.22 19.91 19.60
N SER A 48 -26.40 19.62 18.31
CA SER A 48 -25.31 19.08 17.47
C SER A 48 -24.12 20.02 17.43
N LEU A 49 -24.34 21.31 17.20
CA LEU A 49 -23.28 22.31 17.18
C LEU A 49 -22.59 22.47 18.54
N GLU A 50 -23.30 22.30 19.67
CA GLU A 50 -22.69 22.22 21.00
C GLU A 50 -21.85 20.95 21.16
N THR A 51 -22.30 19.79 20.66
CA THR A 51 -21.54 18.52 20.67
C THR A 51 -20.24 18.63 19.88
N TYR A 52 -20.27 19.27 18.71
CA TYR A 52 -19.07 19.60 17.92
C TYR A 52 -18.24 20.74 18.55
N ASN A 53 -18.64 21.27 19.70
CA ASN A 53 -18.03 22.42 20.37
C ASN A 53 -17.92 23.66 19.46
N LEU A 54 -18.86 23.87 18.55
CA LEU A 54 -18.90 25.01 17.62
C LEU A 54 -19.76 26.16 18.16
N VAL A 55 -20.59 25.89 19.16
CA VAL A 55 -21.46 26.87 19.80
C VAL A 55 -21.32 26.80 21.30
N ARG A 56 -21.34 27.97 21.95
CA ARG A 56 -21.47 28.09 23.40
C ARG A 56 -22.83 28.66 23.74
N SER A 57 -23.36 28.27 24.88
CA SER A 57 -24.61 28.83 25.37
C SER A 57 -24.48 29.46 26.75
N GLN A 58 -25.26 30.53 26.94
CA GLN A 58 -25.30 31.29 28.17
C GLN A 58 -26.58 30.95 28.93
N THR A 59 -26.50 29.94 29.81
CA THR A 59 -27.63 29.42 30.59
C THR A 59 -28.18 30.42 31.60
N ALA A 60 -27.38 31.41 32.02
CA ALA A 60 -27.82 32.46 32.94
C ALA A 60 -28.82 33.46 32.31
N SER A 61 -28.92 33.50 30.97
CA SER A 61 -29.88 34.35 30.27
C SER A 61 -31.24 33.66 30.16
N ARG A 62 -32.33 34.43 30.34
CA ARG A 62 -33.70 33.99 30.04
C ARG A 62 -34.31 34.94 29.00
N PRO A 63 -34.45 34.54 27.73
CA PRO A 63 -34.20 33.20 27.17
C PRO A 63 -32.70 32.86 27.03
N LYS A 64 -32.38 31.56 26.94
CA LYS A 64 -30.99 31.06 26.71
C LYS A 64 -30.44 31.66 25.41
N LYS A 65 -29.23 32.19 25.47
CA LYS A 65 -28.51 32.73 24.31
C LYS A 65 -27.40 31.78 23.85
N TYR A 66 -27.11 31.82 22.56
CA TYR A 66 -26.10 31.01 21.89
C TYR A 66 -25.16 31.94 21.14
N VAL A 67 -23.88 31.58 21.10
CA VAL A 67 -22.84 32.30 20.37
C VAL A 67 -21.93 31.30 19.67
N ALA A 68 -21.53 31.60 18.44
CA ALA A 68 -20.56 30.79 17.72
C ALA A 68 -19.18 30.89 18.39
N VAL A 69 -18.44 29.78 18.34
CA VAL A 69 -16.99 29.77 18.53
C VAL A 69 -16.33 30.43 17.31
N GLU A 70 -15.12 30.97 17.49
CA GLU A 70 -14.38 31.60 16.41
C GLU A 70 -14.13 30.65 15.22
N PRO A 71 -14.20 31.12 13.96
CA PRO A 71 -14.06 30.28 12.77
C PRO A 71 -12.81 29.39 12.75
N ASP A 72 -11.64 29.93 13.11
CA ASP A 72 -10.40 29.16 13.08
C ASP A 72 -10.46 27.97 14.04
N THR A 73 -10.85 28.20 15.29
CA THR A 73 -11.02 27.14 16.29
C THR A 73 -12.11 26.14 15.92
N ALA A 74 -13.20 26.60 15.31
CA ALA A 74 -14.28 25.73 14.85
C ALA A 74 -13.84 24.82 13.68
N LEU A 75 -13.07 25.36 12.74
CA LEU A 75 -12.53 24.60 11.61
C LEU A 75 -11.49 23.58 12.07
N ASP A 76 -10.61 23.95 13.01
CA ASP A 76 -9.65 23.02 13.61
C ASP A 76 -10.34 21.84 14.28
N ARG A 77 -11.39 22.10 15.07
CA ARG A 77 -12.19 21.07 15.74
C ARG A 77 -12.88 20.13 14.76
N LEU A 78 -13.51 20.69 13.72
CA LEU A 78 -14.15 19.90 12.68
C LEU A 78 -13.14 19.03 11.92
N LEU A 79 -11.95 19.56 11.66
CA LEU A 79 -10.87 18.80 11.02
C LEU A 79 -10.36 17.67 11.91
N GLU A 80 -10.13 17.93 13.20
CA GLU A 80 -9.72 16.91 14.17
C GLU A 80 -10.76 15.80 14.31
N ASP A 81 -12.04 16.16 14.44
CA ASP A 81 -13.14 15.19 14.50
C ASP A 81 -13.21 14.36 13.22
N LYS A 82 -13.01 14.98 12.05
CA LYS A 82 -13.02 14.26 10.77
C LYS A 82 -11.82 13.32 10.62
N LYS A 83 -10.64 13.72 11.08
CA LYS A 83 -9.45 12.87 11.11
C LYS A 83 -9.67 11.65 11.99
N ARG A 84 -10.26 11.84 13.17
CA ARG A 84 -10.60 10.75 14.09
C ARG A 84 -11.59 9.76 13.48
N GLU A 85 -12.67 10.25 12.86
CA GLU A 85 -13.65 9.41 12.16
C GLU A 85 -12.99 8.56 11.05
N LEU A 86 -12.07 9.16 10.29
CA LEU A 86 -11.36 8.45 9.22
C LEU A 86 -10.39 7.40 9.78
N GLN A 87 -9.69 7.69 10.87
CA GLN A 87 -8.81 6.73 11.53
C GLN A 87 -9.57 5.53 12.11
N GLU A 88 -10.73 5.77 12.73
CA GLU A 88 -11.61 4.69 13.21
C GLU A 88 -12.08 3.79 12.06
N LYS A 89 -12.38 4.37 10.89
CA LYS A 89 -12.74 3.61 9.68
C LYS A 89 -11.58 2.79 9.13
N VAL A 90 -10.36 3.33 9.15
CA VAL A 90 -9.17 2.56 8.72
C VAL A 90 -9.01 1.33 9.59
N GLY A 91 -9.02 1.48 10.92
CA GLY A 91 -8.92 0.33 11.84
C GLY A 91 -10.04 -0.69 11.63
N GLN A 92 -11.27 -0.24 11.39
CA GLN A 92 -12.38 -1.16 11.06
C GLN A 92 -12.11 -1.95 9.76
N TYR A 93 -11.52 -1.33 8.74
CA TYR A 93 -11.19 -2.03 7.50
C TYR A 93 -10.02 -3.00 7.65
N GLU A 94 -9.01 -2.65 8.45
CA GLU A 94 -7.90 -3.54 8.80
C GLU A 94 -8.42 -4.82 9.49
N GLU A 95 -9.30 -4.70 10.50
CA GLU A 95 -9.92 -5.85 11.17
C GLU A 95 -10.72 -6.74 10.19
N ILE A 96 -11.41 -6.15 9.22
CA ILE A 96 -12.16 -6.90 8.21
C ILE A 96 -11.21 -7.67 7.29
N VAL A 97 -10.08 -7.07 6.90
CA VAL A 97 -9.07 -7.73 6.08
C VAL A 97 -8.48 -8.93 6.82
N ASP A 98 -8.09 -8.76 8.08
CA ASP A 98 -7.53 -9.85 8.89
C ASP A 98 -8.51 -11.03 9.04
N ASP A 99 -9.79 -10.76 9.33
CA ASP A 99 -10.82 -11.79 9.43
C ASP A 99 -11.00 -12.52 8.08
N LEU A 100 -11.04 -11.79 6.97
CA LEU A 100 -11.20 -12.38 5.64
C LEU A 100 -10.00 -13.21 5.22
N SER A 101 -8.77 -12.76 5.47
CA SER A 101 -7.55 -13.52 5.16
C SER A 101 -7.59 -14.89 5.82
N SER A 102 -7.90 -14.94 7.14
CA SER A 102 -7.99 -16.20 7.89
C SER A 102 -9.07 -17.16 7.36
N GLN A 103 -10.18 -16.63 6.85
CA GLN A 103 -11.26 -17.44 6.29
C GLN A 103 -10.91 -17.97 4.91
N LEU A 104 -10.20 -17.19 4.09
CA LEU A 104 -9.85 -17.54 2.72
C LEU A 104 -8.64 -18.51 2.65
N GLU A 105 -7.68 -18.40 3.58
CA GLU A 105 -6.57 -19.36 3.72
C GLU A 105 -7.03 -20.78 4.09
N SER A 106 -8.22 -20.92 4.68
CA SER A 106 -8.78 -22.22 5.08
C SER A 106 -9.38 -23.05 3.92
N ALA A 107 -9.36 -22.52 2.69
CA ALA A 107 -9.75 -23.29 1.51
C ALA A 107 -8.60 -24.23 1.14
N ASP A 108 -8.85 -25.55 1.18
CA ASP A 108 -7.87 -26.57 0.79
C ASP A 108 -7.23 -26.22 -0.57
N PRO A 109 -5.90 -26.30 -0.70
CA PRO A 109 -5.21 -26.01 -1.95
C PRO A 109 -5.74 -26.96 -3.03
N VAL A 110 -6.13 -26.39 -4.17
CA VAL A 110 -6.59 -27.16 -5.33
C VAL A 110 -5.40 -27.97 -5.85
N GLU A 111 -5.42 -29.30 -5.69
CA GLU A 111 -4.37 -30.24 -6.13
C GLU A 111 -4.18 -30.34 -7.67
N GLU A 112 -4.81 -29.46 -8.46
CA GLU A 112 -4.52 -29.36 -9.89
C GLU A 112 -3.40 -28.33 -10.11
N PRO A 113 -2.37 -28.61 -10.94
CA PRO A 113 -1.34 -27.63 -11.26
C PRO A 113 -1.99 -26.41 -11.93
N PHE A 114 -2.23 -25.39 -11.11
CA PHE A 114 -2.81 -24.13 -11.52
C PHE A 114 -1.66 -23.19 -11.84
N TRP A 115 -1.64 -22.69 -13.07
CA TRP A 115 -0.69 -21.67 -13.50
C TRP A 115 -1.44 -20.37 -13.73
N THR A 116 -0.91 -19.29 -13.19
CA THR A 116 -1.39 -17.93 -13.44
C THR A 116 -0.45 -17.29 -14.44
N ALA A 117 -0.98 -16.69 -15.50
CA ALA A 117 -0.16 -15.93 -16.45
C ALA A 117 -0.64 -14.49 -16.49
N ALA A 118 0.30 -13.58 -16.23
CA ALA A 118 0.13 -12.16 -16.48
C ALA A 118 0.84 -11.79 -17.78
N VAL A 119 0.23 -10.93 -18.60
CA VAL A 119 0.76 -10.53 -19.90
C VAL A 119 0.89 -9.01 -19.94
N GLY A 120 2.06 -8.53 -20.33
CA GLY A 120 2.41 -7.11 -20.34
C GLY A 120 3.16 -6.67 -19.07
N PRO A 121 3.95 -5.59 -19.16
CA PRO A 121 4.98 -5.27 -18.16
C PRO A 121 4.39 -4.92 -16.78
N ASN A 122 3.26 -4.21 -16.73
CA ASN A 122 2.65 -3.82 -15.45
C ASN A 122 2.03 -5.02 -14.74
N ASP A 123 1.15 -5.76 -15.41
CA ASP A 123 0.47 -6.92 -14.82
C ASP A 123 1.49 -8.01 -14.41
N SER A 124 2.58 -8.16 -15.17
CA SER A 124 3.66 -9.09 -14.82
C SER A 124 4.41 -8.66 -13.56
N LEU A 125 4.71 -7.35 -13.44
CA LEU A 125 5.36 -6.80 -12.25
C LEU A 125 4.44 -6.89 -11.04
N ASP A 126 3.16 -6.57 -11.19
CA ASP A 126 2.19 -6.63 -10.10
C ASP A 126 1.99 -8.07 -9.61
N LEU A 127 1.93 -9.05 -10.53
CA LEU A 127 1.90 -10.47 -10.16
C LEU A 127 3.17 -10.84 -9.38
N LEU A 128 4.37 -10.51 -9.90
CA LEU A 128 5.62 -10.83 -9.23
C LEU A 128 5.69 -10.23 -7.81
N LEU A 129 5.31 -8.96 -7.64
CA LEU A 129 5.31 -8.29 -6.33
C LEU A 129 4.32 -8.94 -5.36
N GLU A 130 3.14 -9.33 -5.83
CA GLU A 130 2.17 -10.09 -5.03
C GLU A 130 2.78 -11.41 -4.53
N ARG A 131 3.50 -12.12 -5.41
CA ARG A 131 4.15 -13.38 -5.05
C ARG A 131 5.31 -13.19 -4.06
N LEU A 132 6.15 -12.17 -4.25
CA LEU A 132 7.24 -11.82 -3.32
C LEU A 132 6.72 -11.42 -1.93
N ALA A 133 5.61 -10.68 -1.89
CA ALA A 133 4.97 -10.28 -0.64
C ALA A 133 4.38 -11.47 0.12
N ALA A 134 3.96 -12.53 -0.58
CA ALA A 134 3.36 -13.73 0.00
C ALA A 134 4.38 -14.78 0.47
N ALA A 135 5.67 -14.65 0.15
CA ALA A 135 6.69 -15.61 0.56
C ALA A 135 7.01 -15.49 2.07
N ASP A 136 7.12 -16.66 2.71
CA ASP A 136 7.21 -16.81 4.17
C ASP A 136 8.56 -17.39 4.65
N ASP A 137 9.23 -18.21 3.84
CA ASP A 137 10.43 -18.97 4.21
C ASP A 137 11.66 -18.56 3.40
N GLU A 138 11.57 -18.59 2.06
CA GLU A 138 12.70 -18.34 1.16
C GLU A 138 12.29 -17.69 -0.17
N ILE A 139 13.08 -16.73 -0.63
CA ILE A 139 13.01 -16.14 -1.97
C ILE A 139 14.34 -16.35 -2.68
N ILE A 140 14.32 -17.13 -3.75
CA ILE A 140 15.44 -17.25 -4.69
C ILE A 140 15.11 -16.42 -5.93
N MET A 141 15.92 -15.40 -6.20
CA MET A 141 15.79 -14.56 -7.39
C MET A 141 16.94 -14.83 -8.34
N VAL A 142 16.63 -15.29 -9.55
CA VAL A 142 17.60 -15.54 -10.60
C VAL A 142 17.40 -14.56 -11.74
N GLY A 143 18.32 -13.61 -11.91
CA GLY A 143 18.23 -12.54 -12.90
C GLY A 143 19.19 -12.71 -14.07
N SER A 144 18.66 -12.76 -15.29
CA SER A 144 19.43 -12.53 -16.52
C SER A 144 19.37 -11.06 -16.92
N ALA A 145 20.30 -10.60 -17.78
CA ALA A 145 20.32 -9.21 -18.26
C ALA A 145 18.93 -8.78 -18.76
N PRO A 146 18.46 -7.55 -18.43
CA PRO A 146 17.07 -7.18 -18.62
C PRO A 146 16.73 -7.11 -20.11
N ALA A 147 15.49 -7.44 -20.41
CA ALA A 147 14.83 -6.91 -21.60
C ALA A 147 14.84 -5.37 -21.48
N ARG A 148 15.66 -4.68 -22.28
CA ARG A 148 15.70 -3.22 -22.36
C ARG A 148 14.36 -2.63 -22.87
N GLN A 149 13.54 -2.20 -21.91
CA GLN A 149 12.61 -1.04 -21.91
C GLN A 149 11.26 -1.44 -21.32
N VAL A 150 11.03 -1.14 -20.03
CA VAL A 150 10.21 -0.03 -19.51
C VAL A 150 10.68 0.18 -18.06
N ASP A 151 11.10 1.40 -17.73
CA ASP A 151 11.30 1.90 -16.37
C ASP A 151 11.97 0.92 -15.39
N ILE A 152 13.09 0.32 -15.82
CA ILE A 152 13.89 -0.66 -15.04
C ILE A 152 14.11 -0.15 -13.62
N LEU A 153 14.34 1.16 -13.45
CA LEU A 153 14.54 1.75 -12.13
C LEU A 153 13.28 1.65 -11.25
N SER A 154 12.09 2.00 -11.74
CA SER A 154 10.88 1.96 -10.92
C SER A 154 10.39 0.53 -10.67
N GLY A 155 10.58 -0.37 -11.63
CA GLY A 155 10.33 -1.81 -11.43
C GLY A 155 11.31 -2.44 -10.43
N THR A 156 12.61 -2.19 -10.60
CA THR A 156 13.65 -2.70 -9.69
C THR A 156 13.52 -2.11 -8.29
N GLU A 157 13.21 -0.82 -8.15
CA GLU A 157 12.97 -0.20 -6.84
C GLU A 157 11.82 -0.89 -6.10
N ARG A 158 10.68 -1.11 -6.76
CA ARG A 158 9.54 -1.85 -6.16
C ARG A 158 9.92 -3.28 -5.77
N ILE A 159 10.69 -3.98 -6.60
CA ILE A 159 11.17 -5.33 -6.27
C ILE A 159 12.09 -5.29 -5.05
N VAL A 160 13.03 -4.34 -4.99
CA VAL A 160 13.95 -4.18 -3.86
C VAL A 160 13.18 -3.84 -2.58
N ASP A 161 12.13 -3.02 -2.67
CA ASP A 161 11.25 -2.72 -1.53
C ASP A 161 10.58 -3.99 -0.97
N GLU A 162 10.06 -4.87 -1.83
CA GLU A 162 9.46 -6.14 -1.40
C GLU A 162 10.49 -7.12 -0.84
N LEU A 163 11.70 -7.18 -1.42
CA LEU A 163 12.79 -8.00 -0.89
C LEU A 163 13.26 -7.50 0.48
N GLU A 164 13.37 -6.19 0.69
CA GLU A 164 13.69 -5.60 1.99
C GLU A 164 12.59 -5.94 3.01
N ALA A 165 11.32 -5.78 2.64
CA ALA A 165 10.20 -6.16 3.51
C ALA A 165 10.22 -7.67 3.86
N ALA A 166 10.55 -8.55 2.91
CA ALA A 166 10.69 -9.98 3.16
C ALA A 166 11.85 -10.29 4.11
N LEU A 167 13.00 -9.65 3.90
CA LEU A 167 14.16 -9.77 4.79
C LEU A 167 13.85 -9.31 6.22
N GLU A 168 13.10 -8.21 6.38
CA GLU A 168 12.61 -7.73 7.69
C GLU A 168 11.66 -8.71 8.37
N ARG A 169 10.85 -9.47 7.60
CA ARG A 169 10.02 -10.57 8.10
C ARG A 169 10.83 -11.81 8.50
N GLY A 170 12.10 -11.89 8.11
CA GLY A 170 13.00 -13.00 8.41
C GLY A 170 13.12 -14.04 7.29
N VAL A 171 12.56 -13.78 6.11
CA VAL A 171 12.66 -14.63 4.91
C VAL A 171 14.10 -14.68 4.42
N GLU A 172 14.60 -15.84 4.01
CA GLU A 172 15.93 -15.95 3.40
C GLU A 172 15.90 -15.49 1.94
N VAL A 173 16.78 -14.57 1.55
CA VAL A 173 16.82 -14.05 0.17
C VAL A 173 18.16 -14.38 -0.49
N SER A 174 18.09 -15.16 -1.58
CA SER A 174 19.24 -15.55 -2.40
C SER A 174 19.14 -14.98 -3.81
N LEU A 175 20.03 -14.05 -4.15
CA LEU A 175 20.09 -13.40 -5.46
C LEU A 175 21.22 -13.99 -6.33
N LEU A 176 20.86 -14.65 -7.43
CA LEU A 176 21.82 -15.15 -8.43
C LEU A 176 21.66 -14.39 -9.74
N VAL A 177 22.67 -13.63 -10.13
CA VAL A 177 22.56 -12.71 -11.28
C VAL A 177 23.71 -12.84 -12.24
N ARG A 178 23.50 -12.41 -13.49
CA ARG A 178 24.62 -12.30 -14.43
C ARG A 178 25.49 -11.09 -14.10
N PRO A 179 26.81 -11.18 -14.31
CA PRO A 179 27.70 -10.03 -14.10
C PRO A 179 27.30 -8.76 -14.88
N ASP A 180 26.76 -8.92 -16.08
CA ASP A 180 26.34 -7.81 -16.96
C ASP A 180 25.05 -7.12 -16.52
N LEU A 181 24.27 -7.71 -15.60
CA LEU A 181 23.09 -7.07 -15.02
C LEU A 181 23.48 -5.81 -14.25
N PHE A 182 24.48 -5.91 -13.37
CA PHE A 182 24.98 -4.76 -12.60
C PHE A 182 25.57 -3.69 -13.53
N GLU A 183 26.28 -4.09 -14.59
CA GLU A 183 26.84 -3.13 -15.56
C GLU A 183 25.75 -2.34 -16.32
N SER A 184 24.51 -2.86 -16.36
CA SER A 184 23.39 -2.23 -17.05
C SER A 184 22.61 -1.21 -16.22
N LEU A 185 22.78 -1.24 -14.89
CA LEU A 185 22.12 -0.33 -13.95
C LEU A 185 23.02 0.91 -13.67
N PRO A 186 22.43 2.09 -13.39
CA PRO A 186 23.20 3.24 -12.93
C PRO A 186 24.02 2.92 -11.67
N GLU A 187 25.28 3.37 -11.63
CA GLU A 187 26.18 3.11 -10.49
C GLU A 187 25.59 3.54 -9.13
N GLU A 188 24.86 4.65 -9.10
CA GLU A 188 24.20 5.15 -7.88
C GLU A 188 23.11 4.20 -7.40
N ALA A 189 22.24 3.72 -8.30
CA ALA A 189 21.17 2.77 -7.95
C ALA A 189 21.74 1.41 -7.52
N ASN A 190 22.77 0.91 -8.22
CA ASN A 190 23.46 -0.32 -7.81
C ASN A 190 24.03 -0.23 -6.39
N ARG A 191 24.69 0.90 -6.07
CA ARG A 191 25.26 1.12 -4.75
C ARG A 191 24.16 1.19 -3.70
N GLU A 192 23.09 1.91 -3.97
CA GLU A 192 21.95 2.03 -3.07
C GLU A 192 21.31 0.66 -2.77
N TYR A 193 20.99 -0.13 -3.79
CA TYR A 193 20.41 -1.47 -3.60
C TYR A 193 21.36 -2.40 -2.85
N TYR A 194 22.67 -2.34 -3.15
CA TYR A 194 23.68 -3.09 -2.40
C TYR A 194 23.68 -2.69 -0.92
N GLU A 195 23.72 -1.40 -0.60
CA GLU A 195 23.74 -0.92 0.79
C GLU A 195 22.45 -1.26 1.55
N ARG A 196 21.30 -1.22 0.87
CA ARG A 196 19.98 -1.58 1.43
C ARG A 196 19.86 -3.06 1.75
N LEU A 197 20.36 -3.97 0.92
CA LEU A 197 20.14 -5.41 1.14
C LEU A 197 21.31 -6.11 1.85
N PHE A 198 22.55 -5.67 1.62
CA PHE A 198 23.75 -6.39 2.08
C PHE A 198 23.96 -6.39 3.60
N HIS A 199 23.25 -5.54 4.35
CA HIS A 199 23.37 -5.49 5.80
C HIS A 199 22.53 -6.54 6.53
N TYR A 200 21.62 -7.22 5.82
CA TYR A 200 20.82 -8.31 6.36
C TYR A 200 21.63 -9.63 6.37
N ASP A 201 21.69 -10.30 7.52
CA ASP A 201 22.42 -11.57 7.66
C ASP A 201 21.77 -12.72 6.85
N ASN A 202 20.48 -12.60 6.56
CA ASN A 202 19.65 -13.50 5.75
C ASN A 202 19.58 -13.12 4.26
N TYR A 203 20.46 -12.22 3.80
CA TYR A 203 20.61 -11.89 2.38
C TYR A 203 21.93 -12.43 1.83
N SER A 204 21.89 -13.04 0.64
CA SER A 204 23.07 -13.47 -0.08
C SER A 204 22.97 -13.15 -1.57
N ALA A 205 24.04 -12.64 -2.16
CA ALA A 205 24.11 -12.36 -3.59
C ALA A 205 25.33 -13.01 -4.26
N ARG A 206 25.12 -13.69 -5.39
CA ARG A 206 26.17 -14.29 -6.21
C ARG A 206 25.99 -13.97 -7.68
N ALA A 207 27.10 -13.94 -8.41
CA ALA A 207 27.17 -13.72 -9.83
C ALA A 207 27.61 -14.98 -10.58
N SER A 208 26.88 -15.32 -11.65
CA SER A 208 27.22 -16.40 -12.56
C SER A 208 26.95 -16.01 -14.02
N PRO A 209 27.89 -16.22 -14.95
CA PRO A 209 27.64 -15.98 -16.37
C PRO A 209 26.72 -17.04 -17.01
N ASN A 210 26.42 -18.14 -16.30
CA ASN A 210 25.70 -19.30 -16.82
C ASN A 210 24.18 -19.22 -16.59
N ILE A 211 23.61 -18.02 -16.54
CA ILE A 211 22.17 -17.80 -16.36
C ILE A 211 21.54 -17.50 -17.73
N ARG A 212 20.45 -18.18 -18.06
CA ARG A 212 19.79 -18.07 -19.36
C ARG A 212 18.42 -17.39 -19.32
N THR A 213 17.74 -17.48 -18.20
CA THR A 213 16.35 -17.03 -18.01
C THR A 213 16.25 -16.36 -16.65
N THR A 214 15.36 -15.37 -16.55
CA THR A 214 14.97 -14.78 -15.27
C THR A 214 13.84 -15.61 -14.67
N PHE A 215 13.98 -15.98 -13.41
CA PHE A 215 12.92 -16.65 -12.65
C PHE A 215 13.08 -16.40 -11.17
N GLU A 216 11.98 -16.57 -10.44
CA GLU A 216 11.93 -16.51 -8.99
C GLU A 216 11.34 -17.81 -8.47
N LEU A 217 11.93 -18.35 -7.40
CA LEU A 217 11.45 -19.52 -6.69
C LEU A 217 11.13 -19.09 -5.25
N LEU A 218 9.92 -19.40 -4.80
CA LEU A 218 9.33 -18.92 -3.55
C LEU A 218 8.95 -20.13 -2.70
N ASP A 219 9.46 -20.17 -1.47
CA ASP A 219 9.22 -21.19 -0.45
C ASP A 219 9.43 -22.64 -0.92
N GLY A 220 10.19 -22.82 -2.02
CA GLY A 220 10.41 -24.11 -2.65
C GLY A 220 9.17 -24.74 -3.31
N VAL A 221 8.06 -24.01 -3.44
CA VAL A 221 6.76 -24.55 -3.91
C VAL A 221 6.14 -23.78 -5.08
N GLU A 222 6.65 -22.59 -5.39
CA GLU A 222 6.11 -21.70 -6.42
C GLU A 222 7.24 -21.14 -7.27
N VAL A 223 7.10 -21.16 -8.60
CA VAL A 223 8.08 -20.58 -9.53
C VAL A 223 7.40 -19.55 -10.44
N CYS A 224 7.92 -18.33 -10.43
CA CYS A 224 7.63 -17.30 -11.42
C CYS A 224 8.69 -17.34 -12.52
N ILE A 225 8.27 -17.48 -13.78
CA ILE A 225 9.18 -17.50 -14.94
C ILE A 225 8.86 -16.32 -15.84
N GLU A 226 9.87 -15.51 -16.11
CA GLU A 226 9.78 -14.44 -17.07
C GLU A 226 9.74 -15.00 -18.51
N VAL A 227 8.70 -14.65 -19.26
CA VAL A 227 8.54 -15.06 -20.66
C VAL A 227 9.01 -13.92 -21.57
N PRO A 228 10.08 -14.12 -22.35
CA PRO A 228 10.56 -13.10 -23.29
C PRO A 228 9.63 -12.95 -24.50
N HIS A 229 9.64 -11.78 -25.14
CA HIS A 229 8.86 -11.55 -26.35
C HIS A 229 9.22 -12.54 -27.49
N PRO A 230 8.24 -13.25 -28.09
CA PRO A 230 8.50 -14.37 -29.03
C PRO A 230 9.18 -13.94 -30.34
N LEU A 231 9.14 -12.65 -30.66
CA LEU A 231 9.85 -12.06 -31.82
C LEU A 231 11.20 -11.42 -31.47
N GLY A 232 11.73 -11.65 -30.27
CA GLY A 232 13.05 -11.15 -29.85
C GLY A 232 13.11 -9.64 -29.66
N ARG A 233 12.01 -9.02 -29.21
CA ARG A 233 12.08 -7.66 -28.67
C ARG A 233 12.75 -7.73 -27.31
N GLU A 234 13.50 -6.69 -26.95
CA GLU A 234 14.06 -6.52 -25.61
C GLU A 234 12.96 -6.17 -24.59
N GLU A 235 11.78 -6.81 -24.67
CA GLU A 235 10.63 -6.61 -23.77
C GLU A 235 10.20 -7.96 -23.18
N THR A 236 9.82 -7.95 -21.90
CA THR A 236 9.09 -9.05 -21.26
C THR A 236 7.70 -9.16 -21.87
N PHE A 237 7.31 -10.35 -22.31
CA PHE A 237 5.95 -10.61 -22.79
C PHE A 237 4.97 -10.83 -21.64
N GLY A 238 5.42 -11.56 -20.62
CA GLY A 238 4.59 -11.92 -19.48
C GLY A 238 5.40 -12.63 -18.40
N VAL A 239 4.75 -12.90 -17.28
CA VAL A 239 5.24 -13.81 -16.23
C VAL A 239 4.25 -14.95 -16.09
N ILE A 240 4.79 -16.16 -15.98
CA ILE A 240 4.02 -17.36 -15.65
C ILE A 240 4.38 -17.73 -14.22
N ASP A 241 3.39 -17.70 -13.34
CA ASP A 241 3.45 -18.22 -11.99
C ASP A 241 2.90 -19.66 -11.98
N MET A 242 3.62 -20.58 -11.36
CA MET A 242 3.29 -22.00 -11.36
C MET A 242 3.61 -22.67 -10.02
N LYS A 243 2.63 -23.45 -9.53
CA LYS A 243 2.78 -24.33 -8.37
C LYS A 243 2.77 -25.79 -8.83
N ASP A 244 3.95 -26.36 -9.01
CA ASP A 244 4.15 -27.76 -9.40
C ASP A 244 5.35 -28.32 -8.64
N SER A 245 5.13 -29.35 -7.82
CA SER A 245 6.16 -29.86 -6.91
C SER A 245 7.32 -30.56 -7.63
N ASP A 246 7.04 -31.21 -8.76
CA ASP A 246 8.09 -31.90 -9.54
C ASP A 246 8.98 -30.87 -10.25
N PHE A 247 8.37 -29.82 -10.81
CA PHE A 247 9.09 -28.74 -11.48
C PHE A 247 9.88 -27.86 -10.51
N THR A 248 9.26 -27.44 -9.40
CA THR A 248 9.94 -26.65 -8.36
C THR A 248 11.15 -27.40 -7.80
N ALA A 249 11.04 -28.69 -7.52
CA ALA A 249 12.16 -29.51 -7.07
C ALA A 249 13.32 -29.59 -8.09
N ASP A 250 13.01 -29.73 -9.39
CA ASP A 250 14.02 -29.72 -10.47
C ASP A 250 14.75 -28.37 -10.53
N ILE A 251 14.00 -27.27 -10.44
CA ILE A 251 14.55 -25.90 -10.44
C ILE A 251 15.40 -25.64 -9.19
N SER A 252 14.95 -26.02 -8.00
CA SER A 252 15.73 -25.88 -6.76
C SER A 252 17.05 -26.62 -6.83
N GLN A 253 17.04 -27.87 -7.32
CA GLN A 253 18.26 -28.65 -7.50
C GLN A 253 19.22 -27.98 -8.50
N ALA A 254 18.69 -27.53 -9.65
CA ALA A 254 19.50 -26.84 -10.65
C ALA A 254 20.09 -25.53 -10.09
N PHE A 255 19.33 -24.79 -9.27
CA PHE A 255 19.80 -23.58 -8.60
C PHE A 255 20.97 -23.87 -7.66
N GLU A 256 20.86 -24.87 -6.78
CA GLU A 256 21.93 -25.22 -5.83
C GLU A 256 23.27 -25.52 -6.54
N GLU A 257 23.22 -26.26 -7.65
CA GLU A 257 24.40 -26.55 -8.48
C GLU A 257 25.05 -25.27 -9.02
N HIS A 258 24.24 -24.36 -9.58
CA HIS A 258 24.74 -23.09 -10.11
C HIS A 258 25.23 -22.15 -9.01
N TRP A 259 24.55 -22.14 -7.86
CA TRP A 259 24.89 -21.33 -6.70
C TRP A 259 26.25 -21.70 -6.12
N ALA A 260 26.53 -23.00 -6.00
CA ALA A 260 27.80 -23.51 -5.49
C ALA A 260 29.01 -23.07 -6.33
N GLU A 261 28.84 -22.93 -7.65
CA GLU A 261 29.89 -22.48 -8.57
C GLU A 261 29.95 -20.95 -8.73
N ALA A 262 28.90 -20.24 -8.32
CA ALA A 262 28.78 -18.79 -8.47
C ALA A 262 29.70 -18.03 -7.50
N LYS A 263 30.11 -16.82 -7.93
CA LYS A 263 31.01 -15.97 -7.14
C LYS A 263 30.21 -15.00 -6.28
N PRO A 264 30.56 -14.77 -5.01
CA PRO A 264 29.94 -13.71 -4.22
C PRO A 264 29.99 -12.36 -4.93
N VAL A 265 28.89 -11.63 -4.91
CA VAL A 265 28.84 -10.23 -5.38
C VAL A 265 29.49 -9.37 -4.31
N GLY A 266 30.51 -8.60 -4.71
CA GLY A 266 31.12 -7.57 -3.87
C GLY A 266 30.44 -6.22 -4.08
N PRO A 267 30.81 -5.21 -3.27
CA PRO A 267 30.27 -3.86 -3.44
C PRO A 267 30.62 -3.30 -4.84
N PRO A 268 29.68 -2.59 -5.49
CA PRO A 268 29.87 -1.97 -6.81
C PRO A 268 30.84 -0.78 -6.80
#